data_AF-A0A7J4SGN1-F1
#
_entry.id   AF-A0A7J4SGN1-F1
#
_cell.length_a   1.000
_cell.length_b   1.000
_cell.length_c   1.000
_cell.angle_alpha   90.00
_cell.angle_beta   90.00
_cell.angle_gamma   90.00
#
_symmetry.space_group_name_H-M   'P 1'
#
loop_
_entity.id
_entity.type
_entity.pdbx_description
1 polymer ?
#
loop_
_entity_poly.entity_id
_entity_poly.type
_entity_poly.pdbx_seq_one_letter_code
_entity_poly.pdbx_strand_id
1 'polypeptide(L)'
;MEISEWTSIGYLIAAALFIFGLKKLGHPRTAPRGNQLGAMGMLVAVVTTIIDMQLADTEAQWTLIIAGLFIGSLIGYVMAVKVEMTGMPELVALFNGFGGAASALVALSETWRYIEDTSLALPTGLDIQVIMIAAGLSALVGWMTLTGSLLAMFKLKGGIYIPFTKKDERGRRKWLNTPTWGPTWLNPVKVILMLTVLTLIYLSIDDPRNT
;
A
#
# COMPACT_ATOMS: atom_id res chain seq x y z
N MET A 1 28.21 -13.03 15.93
CA MET A 1 27.34 -12.16 15.12
C MET A 1 25.95 -12.74 15.28
N GLU A 2 25.09 -12.03 16.00
CA GLU A 2 23.71 -12.45 16.29
C GLU A 2 22.88 -12.43 14.99
N ILE A 3 21.85 -13.26 14.90
CA ILE A 3 21.04 -13.39 13.68
C ILE A 3 20.28 -12.11 13.33
N SER A 4 19.95 -11.28 14.33
CA SER A 4 19.40 -9.93 14.17
C SER A 4 20.34 -8.97 13.41
N GLU A 5 21.65 -9.19 13.49
CA GLU A 5 22.63 -8.41 12.74
C GLU A 5 22.60 -8.82 11.26
N TRP A 6 22.36 -10.10 10.96
CA TRP A 6 22.23 -10.61 9.58
C TRP A 6 20.96 -10.12 8.89
N THR A 7 19.83 -10.01 9.59
CA THR A 7 18.58 -9.44 9.02
C THR A 7 18.75 -7.95 8.72
N SER A 8 19.39 -7.20 9.62
CA SER A 8 19.73 -5.80 9.41
C SER A 8 20.64 -5.60 8.18
N ILE A 9 21.64 -6.46 7.99
CA ILE A 9 22.50 -6.45 6.80
C ILE A 9 21.68 -6.76 5.54
N GLY A 10 20.76 -7.72 5.59
CA GLY A 10 19.86 -8.03 4.48
C GLY A 10 19.04 -6.83 4.03
N TYR A 11 18.42 -6.10 4.97
CA TYR A 11 17.69 -4.87 4.68
C TYR A 11 18.59 -3.75 4.14
N LEU A 12 19.81 -3.62 4.64
CA LEU A 12 20.79 -2.67 4.12
C LEU A 12 21.17 -2.98 2.66
N ILE A 13 21.38 -4.25 2.32
CA ILE A 13 21.64 -4.69 0.95
C ILE A 13 20.44 -4.39 0.05
N ALA A 14 19.21 -4.69 0.49
CA ALA A 14 18.00 -4.38 -0.26
C ALA A 14 17.87 -2.87 -0.53
N ALA A 15 18.08 -2.03 0.48
CA ALA A 15 18.06 -0.58 0.36
C ALA A 15 19.11 -0.08 -0.64
N ALA A 16 20.34 -0.59 -0.58
CA ALA A 16 21.40 -0.24 -1.52
C ALA A 16 21.02 -0.62 -2.97
N LEU A 17 20.46 -1.81 -3.18
CA LEU A 17 19.99 -2.26 -4.50
C LEU A 17 18.89 -1.35 -5.05
N PHE A 18 17.93 -0.93 -4.23
CA PHE A 18 16.90 0.04 -4.65
C PHE A 18 17.50 1.40 -5.04
N ILE A 19 18.43 1.93 -4.24
CA ILE A 19 19.09 3.21 -4.52
C ILE A 19 19.85 3.14 -5.85
N PHE A 20 20.66 2.10 -6.07
CA PHE A 20 21.38 1.92 -7.33
C PHE A 20 20.45 1.62 -8.51
N GLY A 21 19.35 0.90 -8.27
CA GLY A 21 18.30 0.65 -9.25
C GLY A 21 17.67 1.96 -9.75
N LEU A 22 17.17 2.79 -8.84
CA LEU A 22 16.59 4.11 -9.15
C LEU A 22 17.59 5.02 -9.85
N LYS A 23 18.85 5.07 -9.38
CA LYS A 23 19.90 5.85 -10.04
C LYS A 23 20.12 5.43 -11.49
N LYS A 24 20.09 4.12 -11.79
CA LYS A 24 20.25 3.61 -13.15
C LYS A 24 19.01 3.77 -14.02
N LEU A 25 17.81 3.82 -13.43
CA LEU A 25 16.57 4.12 -14.17
C LEU A 25 16.55 5.54 -14.74
N GLY A 26 17.29 6.48 -14.14
CA GLY A 26 17.40 7.86 -14.64
C GLY A 26 18.11 8.04 -15.98
N HIS A 27 18.75 7.01 -16.54
CA HIS A 27 19.41 7.08 -17.86
C HIS A 27 18.94 5.94 -18.79
N PRO A 28 18.48 6.22 -20.03
CA PRO A 28 17.95 5.20 -20.94
C PRO A 28 18.90 4.01 -21.18
N ARG A 29 20.20 4.27 -21.29
CA ARG A 29 21.22 3.24 -21.52
C ARG A 29 21.37 2.26 -20.37
N THR A 30 21.05 2.66 -19.14
CA THR A 30 21.16 1.84 -17.93
C THR A 30 19.82 1.36 -17.38
N ALA A 31 18.70 1.84 -17.94
CA ALA A 31 17.36 1.55 -17.44
C ALA A 31 17.03 0.05 -17.29
N PRO A 32 17.37 -0.84 -18.26
CA PRO A 32 17.10 -2.27 -18.08
C PRO A 32 17.82 -2.88 -16.87
N ARG A 33 19.08 -2.51 -16.66
CA ARG A 33 19.86 -2.93 -15.49
C ARG A 33 19.34 -2.31 -14.19
N GLY A 34 18.86 -1.05 -14.26
CA GLY A 34 18.23 -0.39 -13.12
C GLY A 34 16.98 -1.14 -12.66
N ASN A 35 16.14 -1.57 -13.59
CA ASN A 35 14.96 -2.39 -13.29
C ASN A 35 15.34 -3.74 -12.65
N GLN A 36 16.36 -4.43 -13.17
CA GLN A 36 16.85 -5.69 -12.60
C GLN A 36 17.38 -5.52 -11.17
N LEU A 37 18.11 -4.44 -10.88
CA LEU A 37 18.56 -4.15 -9.52
C LEU A 37 17.39 -3.89 -8.57
N GLY A 38 16.37 -3.16 -9.02
CA GLY A 38 15.15 -2.95 -8.23
C GLY A 38 14.41 -4.26 -7.94
N ALA A 39 14.27 -5.13 -8.93
CA ALA A 39 13.66 -6.46 -8.75
C ALA A 39 14.47 -7.32 -7.76
N MET A 40 15.80 -7.28 -7.84
CA MET A 40 16.67 -8.00 -6.92
C MET A 40 16.61 -7.42 -5.50
N GLY A 41 16.52 -6.09 -5.36
CA GLY A 41 16.30 -5.43 -4.06
C GLY A 41 15.00 -5.89 -3.39
N MET A 42 13.91 -5.98 -4.15
CA MET A 42 12.64 -6.50 -3.64
C MET A 42 12.74 -7.97 -3.24
N LEU A 43 13.40 -8.81 -4.05
CA LEU A 43 13.62 -10.22 -3.71
C LEU A 43 14.40 -10.37 -2.39
N VAL A 44 15.50 -9.63 -2.22
CA VAL A 44 16.30 -9.65 -0.99
C VAL A 44 15.47 -9.21 0.20
N ALA A 45 14.66 -8.15 0.08
CA ALA A 45 13.80 -7.70 1.17
C ALA A 45 12.79 -8.77 1.60
N VAL A 46 12.08 -9.39 0.65
CA VAL A 46 11.12 -10.47 0.95
C VAL A 46 11.79 -11.66 1.64
N VAL A 47 12.92 -12.12 1.11
CA VAL A 47 13.67 -13.25 1.70
C VAL A 47 14.16 -12.91 3.10
N THR A 48 14.66 -11.70 3.31
CA THR A 48 15.13 -11.22 4.62
C THR A 48 13.98 -11.24 5.64
N THR A 49 12.80 -10.74 5.26
CA THR A 49 11.61 -10.76 6.14
C THR A 49 11.15 -12.19 6.44
N ILE A 50 11.16 -13.11 5.47
CA ILE A 50 10.79 -14.52 5.71
C ILE A 50 11.76 -15.18 6.71
N ILE A 51 13.07 -14.94 6.56
CA ILE A 51 14.09 -15.45 7.48
C ILE A 51 13.85 -14.92 8.89
N ASP A 52 13.62 -13.61 9.02
CA ASP A 52 13.32 -12.95 10.30
C ASP A 52 12.09 -13.57 10.99
N MET A 53 11.00 -13.80 10.25
CA MET A 53 9.78 -14.42 10.77
C MET A 53 9.95 -15.87 11.23
N GLN A 54 10.73 -16.68 10.49
CA GLN A 54 10.98 -18.09 10.83
C GLN A 54 11.84 -18.23 12.09
N LEU A 55 12.72 -17.27 12.34
CA LEU A 55 13.66 -17.29 13.46
C LEU A 55 13.11 -16.63 14.73
N ALA A 56 12.09 -15.79 14.61
CA ALA A 56 11.41 -15.15 15.73
C ALA A 56 10.48 -16.09 16.54
N ASP A 57 10.53 -17.42 16.31
CA ASP A 57 9.63 -18.44 16.87
C ASP A 57 8.14 -18.02 16.88
N THR A 58 7.77 -17.19 15.91
CA THR A 58 6.41 -16.67 15.79
C THR A 58 5.56 -17.75 15.14
N GLU A 59 4.34 -17.99 15.66
CA GLU A 59 3.34 -18.83 15.02
C GLU A 59 2.84 -18.20 13.71
N ALA A 60 3.73 -18.15 12.71
CA ALA A 60 3.44 -17.58 11.41
C ALA A 60 2.48 -18.52 10.66
N GLN A 61 1.39 -17.95 10.15
CA GLN A 61 0.44 -18.67 9.30
C GLN A 61 1.04 -18.83 7.88
N TRP A 62 2.05 -19.68 7.74
CA TRP A 62 2.82 -19.90 6.50
C TRP A 62 1.92 -20.21 5.30
N THR A 63 0.84 -20.95 5.52
CA THR A 63 -0.17 -21.23 4.48
C THR A 63 -0.77 -19.94 3.91
N LEU A 64 -1.14 -18.97 4.75
CA LEU A 64 -1.70 -17.69 4.28
C LEU A 64 -0.63 -16.81 3.64
N ILE A 65 0.59 -16.78 4.19
CA ILE A 65 1.70 -15.99 3.64
C ILE A 65 2.04 -16.47 2.23
N ILE A 66 2.26 -17.78 2.06
CA ILE A 66 2.61 -18.38 0.77
C ILE A 66 1.44 -18.24 -0.21
N ALA A 67 0.20 -18.50 0.22
CA ALA A 67 -0.97 -18.32 -0.62
C ALA A 67 -1.14 -16.87 -1.08
N GLY A 68 -0.98 -15.90 -0.17
CA GLY A 68 -1.07 -14.47 -0.47
C GLY A 68 0.01 -14.01 -1.46
N LEU A 69 1.26 -14.42 -1.22
CA LEU A 69 2.38 -14.13 -2.12
C LEU A 69 2.15 -14.72 -3.51
N PHE A 70 1.72 -15.99 -3.58
CA PHE A 70 1.46 -16.68 -4.83
C PHE A 70 0.28 -16.06 -5.60
N ILE A 71 -0.87 -15.87 -4.95
CA ILE A 71 -2.06 -15.31 -5.60
C ILE A 71 -1.80 -13.86 -6.02
N GLY A 72 -1.21 -13.03 -5.15
CA GLY A 72 -0.90 -11.64 -5.45
C GLY A 72 0.08 -11.49 -6.60
N SER A 73 1.18 -12.25 -6.58
CA SER A 73 2.17 -12.24 -7.67
C SER A 73 1.60 -12.77 -8.98
N LEU A 74 0.76 -13.81 -8.95
CA LEU A 74 0.11 -14.36 -10.14
C LEU A 74 -0.85 -13.35 -10.78
N ILE A 75 -1.74 -12.73 -9.99
CA ILE A 75 -2.67 -11.72 -10.50
C ILE A 75 -1.87 -10.53 -11.05
N GLY A 76 -0.86 -10.04 -10.32
CA GLY A 76 0.02 -8.96 -10.76
C GLY A 76 0.71 -9.25 -12.08
N TYR A 77 1.30 -10.46 -12.21
CA TYR A 77 1.96 -10.93 -13.43
C TYR A 77 0.99 -11.00 -14.61
N VAL A 78 -0.18 -11.61 -14.42
CA VAL A 78 -1.20 -11.74 -15.47
C VAL A 78 -1.68 -10.37 -15.94
N MET A 79 -1.93 -9.43 -15.02
CA MET A 79 -2.32 -8.07 -15.37
C MET A 79 -1.21 -7.34 -16.15
N ALA A 80 0.04 -7.46 -15.71
CA ALA A 80 1.19 -6.78 -16.32
C ALA A 80 1.50 -7.28 -17.73
N VAL A 81 1.37 -8.58 -18.00
CA VAL A 81 1.69 -9.16 -19.32
C VAL A 81 0.54 -9.00 -20.32
N LYS A 82 -0.71 -8.95 -19.85
CA LYS A 82 -1.89 -8.84 -20.73
C LYS A 82 -2.28 -7.41 -21.09
N VAL A 83 -1.77 -6.39 -20.39
CA VAL A 83 -2.12 -5.00 -20.69
C VAL A 83 -1.49 -4.55 -22.01
N GLU A 84 -2.24 -3.80 -22.80
CA GLU A 84 -1.70 -3.12 -23.98
C GLU A 84 -0.81 -1.93 -23.56
N MET A 85 0.18 -1.58 -24.38
CA MET A 85 1.07 -0.44 -24.09
C MET A 85 0.33 0.91 -23.95
N THR A 86 -0.83 1.02 -24.61
CA THR A 86 -1.76 2.17 -24.50
C THR A 86 -2.44 2.25 -23.13
N GLY A 87 -2.64 1.11 -22.46
CA GLY A 87 -3.25 1.01 -21.13
C GLY A 87 -2.26 1.05 -19.96
N MET A 88 -0.96 1.20 -20.24
CA MET A 88 0.08 1.26 -19.20
C MET A 88 -0.18 2.33 -18.13
N PRO A 89 -0.63 3.57 -18.45
CA PRO A 89 -0.93 4.57 -17.43
C PRO A 89 -2.01 4.12 -16.42
N GLU A 90 -3.01 3.38 -16.88
CA GLU A 90 -4.13 2.89 -16.06
C GLU A 90 -3.65 1.78 -15.12
N LEU A 91 -2.83 0.87 -15.65
CA LEU A 91 -2.27 -0.23 -14.86
C LEU A 91 -1.32 0.30 -13.78
N VAL A 92 -0.47 1.29 -14.12
CA VAL A 92 0.43 1.93 -13.15
C VAL A 92 -0.35 2.62 -12.04
N ALA A 93 -1.44 3.32 -12.38
CA ALA A 93 -2.33 3.89 -11.38
C ALA A 93 -2.91 2.79 -10.47
N LEU A 94 -3.45 1.71 -11.03
CA LEU A 94 -4.01 0.61 -10.24
C LEU A 94 -2.98 -0.05 -9.30
N PHE A 95 -1.76 -0.34 -9.79
CA PHE A 95 -0.70 -0.94 -8.97
C PHE A 95 -0.25 -0.04 -7.82
N ASN A 96 -0.18 1.28 -8.03
CA ASN A 96 0.04 2.23 -6.94
C ASN A 96 -1.09 2.18 -5.91
N GLY A 97 -2.34 2.03 -6.38
CA GLY A 97 -3.50 1.84 -5.51
C GLY A 97 -3.39 0.59 -4.63
N PHE A 98 -2.96 -0.54 -5.20
CA PHE A 98 -2.74 -1.77 -4.42
C PHE A 98 -1.60 -1.62 -3.39
N GLY A 99 -0.54 -0.87 -3.69
CA GLY A 99 0.49 -0.52 -2.71
C GLY A 99 -0.09 0.29 -1.54
N GLY A 100 -0.96 1.26 -1.83
CA GLY A 100 -1.69 2.01 -0.81
C GLY A 100 -2.61 1.13 0.04
N ALA A 101 -3.35 0.21 -0.59
CA ALA A 101 -4.20 -0.75 0.12
C ALA A 101 -3.38 -1.66 1.05
N ALA A 102 -2.23 -2.15 0.59
CA ALA A 102 -1.33 -2.97 1.42
C ALA A 102 -0.85 -2.19 2.66
N SER A 103 -0.42 -0.93 2.49
CA SER A 103 -0.03 -0.06 3.62
C SER A 103 -1.17 0.15 4.61
N ALA A 104 -2.40 0.35 4.12
CA ALA A 104 -3.56 0.54 4.98
C ALA A 104 -3.96 -0.73 5.74
N LEU A 105 -3.85 -1.91 5.10
CA LEU A 105 -4.13 -3.20 5.73
C LEU A 105 -3.07 -3.57 6.78
N VAL A 106 -1.79 -3.24 6.53
CA VAL A 106 -0.73 -3.42 7.53
C VAL A 106 -0.99 -2.54 8.76
N ALA A 107 -1.35 -1.27 8.56
CA ALA A 107 -1.73 -0.38 9.65
C ALA A 107 -2.94 -0.91 10.43
N LEU A 108 -3.97 -1.40 9.73
CA LEU A 108 -5.13 -2.02 10.37
C LEU A 108 -4.72 -3.24 11.19
N SER A 109 -3.90 -4.14 10.64
CA SER A 109 -3.41 -5.33 11.33
C SER A 109 -2.64 -4.97 12.60
N GLU A 110 -1.81 -3.92 12.55
CA GLU A 110 -1.02 -3.47 13.70
C GLU A 110 -1.91 -2.91 14.82
N THR A 111 -2.90 -2.08 14.50
CA THR A 111 -3.85 -1.57 15.50
C THR A 111 -4.76 -2.68 16.03
N TRP A 112 -5.26 -3.56 15.13
CA TRP A 112 -6.18 -4.64 15.48
C TRP A 112 -5.57 -5.63 16.48
N ARG A 113 -4.27 -5.91 16.35
CA ARG A 113 -3.52 -6.76 17.28
C ARG A 113 -3.70 -6.38 18.75
N TYR A 114 -3.70 -5.07 19.06
CA TYR A 114 -3.85 -4.59 20.44
C TYR A 114 -5.29 -4.58 20.95
N ILE A 115 -6.27 -4.55 20.03
CA ILE A 115 -7.71 -4.58 20.32
C ILE A 115 -8.16 -6.01 20.59
N GLU A 116 -7.75 -6.95 19.73
CA GLU A 116 -8.16 -8.36 19.80
C GLU A 116 -7.54 -9.08 21.00
N ASP A 117 -6.24 -8.89 21.23
CA ASP A 117 -5.54 -9.51 22.35
C ASP A 117 -5.26 -8.48 23.45
N THR A 118 -6.22 -8.39 24.39
CA THR A 118 -6.12 -7.51 25.56
C THR A 118 -5.03 -7.98 26.55
N SER A 119 -4.50 -9.21 26.39
CA SER A 119 -3.43 -9.75 27.25
C SER A 119 -2.03 -9.29 26.85
N LEU A 120 -1.86 -8.78 25.61
CA LEU A 120 -0.62 -8.15 25.17
C LEU A 120 -0.27 -6.95 26.06
N ALA A 121 0.98 -6.90 26.52
CA ALA A 121 1.50 -5.71 27.17
C ALA A 121 1.55 -4.56 26.17
N LEU A 122 0.93 -3.43 26.51
CA LEU A 122 1.03 -2.22 25.70
C LEU A 122 2.48 -1.71 25.76
N PRO A 123 3.09 -1.35 24.63
CA PRO A 123 4.33 -0.59 24.63
C PRO A 123 4.14 0.69 25.45
N THR A 124 5.18 1.17 26.11
CA THR A 124 5.08 2.34 27.01
C THR A 124 5.97 3.48 26.56
N GLY A 125 5.60 4.72 26.91
CA GLY A 125 6.42 5.89 26.63
C GLY A 125 6.43 6.24 25.14
N LEU A 126 7.62 6.43 24.56
CA LEU A 126 7.75 6.88 23.17
C LEU A 126 7.30 5.82 22.16
N ASP A 127 7.46 4.54 22.47
CA ASP A 127 7.24 3.44 21.52
C ASP A 127 5.77 3.37 21.07
N ILE A 128 4.82 3.47 22.00
CA ILE A 128 3.39 3.46 21.66
C ILE A 128 3.00 4.65 20.81
N GLN A 129 3.55 5.84 21.11
CA GLN A 129 3.27 7.05 20.33
C GLN A 129 3.77 6.90 18.89
N VAL A 130 4.99 6.39 18.71
CA VAL A 130 5.57 6.17 17.38
C VAL A 130 4.77 5.14 16.60
N ILE A 131 4.42 4.00 17.21
CA ILE A 131 3.63 2.95 16.54
C ILE A 131 2.27 3.49 16.13
N MET A 132 1.54 4.16 17.02
CA MET A 132 0.17 4.62 16.74
C MET A 132 0.12 5.77 15.73
N ILE A 133 1.06 6.70 15.80
CA ILE A 133 1.19 7.76 14.79
C ILE A 133 1.56 7.14 13.43
N ALA A 134 2.55 6.25 13.39
CA ALA A 134 2.98 5.61 12.15
C ALA A 134 1.87 4.76 11.52
N ALA A 135 1.16 3.95 12.32
CA ALA A 135 0.04 3.13 11.87
C ALA A 135 -1.10 4.02 11.34
N GLY A 136 -1.54 5.01 12.10
CA GLY A 136 -2.64 5.88 11.67
C GLY A 136 -2.32 6.73 10.44
N LEU A 137 -1.11 7.27 10.33
CA LEU A 137 -0.67 7.97 9.11
C LEU A 137 -0.55 7.01 7.92
N SER A 138 -0.08 5.78 8.13
CA SER A 138 -0.02 4.74 7.09
C SER A 138 -1.41 4.34 6.61
N ALA A 139 -2.39 4.26 7.50
CA ALA A 139 -3.79 4.04 7.15
C ALA A 139 -4.35 5.21 6.33
N LEU A 140 -4.12 6.46 6.77
CA LEU A 140 -4.58 7.67 6.07
C LEU A 140 -4.03 7.75 4.64
N VAL A 141 -2.70 7.67 4.51
CA VAL A 141 -2.01 7.76 3.22
C VAL A 141 -2.35 6.56 2.35
N GLY A 142 -2.45 5.36 2.92
CA GLY A 142 -2.79 4.14 2.20
C GLY A 142 -4.18 4.20 1.57
N TRP A 143 -5.22 4.52 2.36
CA TRP A 143 -6.59 4.63 1.86
C TRP A 143 -6.77 5.79 0.87
N MET A 144 -6.10 6.92 1.10
CA MET A 144 -6.10 8.05 0.17
C MET A 144 -5.44 7.69 -1.17
N THR A 145 -4.34 6.93 -1.12
CA THR A 145 -3.64 6.44 -2.31
C THR A 145 -4.49 5.45 -3.10
N LEU A 146 -5.16 4.50 -2.42
CA LEU A 146 -6.06 3.54 -3.08
C LEU A 146 -7.21 4.26 -3.79
N THR A 147 -7.94 5.10 -3.07
CA THR A 147 -9.12 5.79 -3.62
C THR A 147 -8.75 6.76 -4.75
N GLY A 148 -7.65 7.51 -4.60
CA GLY A 148 -7.12 8.38 -5.64
C GLY A 148 -6.67 7.62 -6.89
N SER A 149 -5.98 6.50 -6.70
CA SER A 149 -5.50 5.63 -7.78
C SER A 149 -6.63 5.00 -8.58
N LEU A 150 -7.70 4.52 -7.91
CA LEU A 150 -8.90 4.01 -8.58
C LEU A 150 -9.58 5.09 -9.42
N LEU A 151 -9.75 6.30 -8.87
CA LEU A 151 -10.30 7.43 -9.61
C LEU A 151 -9.45 7.79 -10.84
N ALA A 152 -8.12 7.81 -10.69
CA ALA A 152 -7.19 8.07 -11.78
C ALA A 152 -7.29 7.01 -12.89
N MET A 153 -7.29 5.73 -12.51
CA MET A 153 -7.47 4.61 -13.44
C MET A 153 -8.80 4.73 -14.21
N PHE A 154 -9.92 4.96 -13.52
CA PHE A 154 -11.21 5.10 -14.19
C PHE A 154 -11.26 6.29 -15.14
N LYS A 155 -10.62 7.42 -14.80
CA LYS A 155 -10.52 8.57 -15.71
C LYS A 155 -9.77 8.24 -17.00
N LEU A 156 -8.68 7.50 -16.91
CA LEU A 156 -7.90 7.06 -18.07
C LEU A 156 -8.67 6.04 -18.92
N LYS A 157 -9.44 5.14 -18.28
CA LYS A 157 -10.36 4.17 -18.93
C LYS A 157 -11.61 4.77 -19.59
N GLY A 158 -11.70 6.10 -19.73
CA GLY A 158 -12.87 6.77 -20.32
C GLY A 158 -13.88 7.35 -19.31
N GLY A 159 -13.52 7.37 -18.03
CA GLY A 159 -14.20 8.05 -16.92
C GLY A 159 -15.25 7.23 -16.17
N ILE A 160 -15.86 7.87 -15.17
CA ILE A 160 -16.82 7.24 -14.27
C ILE A 160 -18.23 7.46 -14.81
N TYR A 161 -18.93 6.36 -15.10
CA TYR A 161 -20.34 6.39 -15.43
C TYR A 161 -21.18 6.23 -14.18
N ILE A 162 -22.17 7.11 -13.99
CA ILE A 162 -23.08 7.00 -12.85
C ILE A 162 -23.96 5.76 -13.07
N PRO A 163 -23.90 4.74 -12.18
CA PRO A 163 -24.78 3.60 -12.30
C PRO A 163 -26.24 4.08 -12.21
N PHE A 164 -27.12 3.44 -13.00
CA PHE A 164 -28.57 3.75 -13.05
C PHE A 164 -28.99 5.10 -13.66
N THR A 165 -28.10 5.84 -14.33
CA THR A 165 -28.52 7.01 -15.14
C THR A 165 -29.14 6.60 -16.47
N LYS A 166 -30.13 7.38 -16.94
CA LYS A 166 -30.73 7.24 -18.28
C LYS A 166 -29.62 7.31 -19.33
N LYS A 167 -29.62 6.34 -20.26
CA LYS A 167 -28.70 6.34 -21.39
C LYS A 167 -29.07 7.47 -22.35
N ASP A 168 -28.05 8.14 -22.90
CA ASP A 168 -28.23 9.08 -24.01
C ASP A 168 -28.74 8.35 -25.27
N GLU A 169 -29.10 9.11 -26.30
CA GLU A 169 -29.56 8.56 -27.60
C GLU A 169 -28.52 7.64 -28.28
N ARG A 170 -27.26 7.68 -27.83
CA ARG A 170 -26.16 6.84 -28.31
C ARG A 170 -25.89 5.65 -27.38
N GLY A 171 -26.76 5.38 -26.42
CA GLY A 171 -26.67 4.25 -25.49
C GLY A 171 -25.65 4.42 -24.35
N ARG A 172 -25.04 5.60 -24.20
CA ARG A 172 -24.01 5.90 -23.18
C ARG A 172 -24.65 6.42 -21.91
N ARG A 173 -24.15 5.97 -20.76
CA ARG A 173 -24.58 6.49 -19.45
C ARG A 173 -24.02 7.88 -19.21
N LYS A 174 -24.61 8.63 -18.27
CA LYS A 174 -24.14 9.98 -17.93
C LYS A 174 -22.72 9.88 -17.37
N TRP A 175 -21.80 10.57 -18.06
CA TRP A 175 -20.40 10.65 -17.70
C TRP A 175 -20.18 11.69 -16.61
N LEU A 176 -19.47 11.33 -15.54
CA LEU A 176 -19.18 12.25 -14.44
C LEU A 176 -17.84 12.96 -14.69
N ASN A 177 -17.92 14.20 -15.18
CA ASN A 177 -16.76 15.08 -15.23
C ASN A 177 -16.42 15.54 -13.80
N THR A 178 -15.24 15.19 -13.31
CA THR A 178 -14.75 15.69 -12.03
C THR A 178 -13.39 16.34 -12.22
N PRO A 179 -13.12 17.46 -11.52
CA PRO A 179 -11.76 17.98 -11.37
C PRO A 179 -10.77 16.88 -10.98
N THR A 180 -9.48 17.09 -11.20
CA THR A 180 -8.42 16.12 -10.83
C THR A 180 -8.57 15.62 -9.39
N TRP A 181 -9.04 16.48 -8.49
CA TRP A 181 -9.27 16.21 -7.07
C TRP A 181 -10.68 15.68 -6.73
N GLY A 182 -11.50 15.29 -7.70
CA GLY A 182 -12.89 14.86 -7.48
C GLY A 182 -13.90 16.01 -7.41
N PRO A 183 -15.20 15.70 -7.20
CA PRO A 183 -16.24 16.72 -7.12
C PRO A 183 -16.06 17.66 -5.93
N THR A 184 -16.28 18.96 -6.10
CA THR A 184 -16.13 19.96 -5.03
C THR A 184 -17.07 19.72 -3.85
N TRP A 185 -18.26 19.17 -4.10
CA TRP A 185 -19.21 18.81 -3.04
C TRP A 185 -18.70 17.69 -2.12
N LEU A 186 -17.69 16.92 -2.53
CA LEU A 186 -17.07 15.87 -1.72
C LEU A 186 -15.97 16.42 -0.79
N ASN A 187 -15.52 17.66 -0.99
CA ASN A 187 -14.46 18.26 -0.20
C ASN A 187 -14.77 18.29 1.32
N PRO A 188 -15.99 18.66 1.77
CA PRO A 188 -16.33 18.62 3.20
C PRO A 188 -16.19 17.21 3.78
N VAL A 189 -16.62 16.18 3.05
CA VAL A 189 -16.51 14.77 3.48
C VAL A 189 -15.04 14.37 3.65
N LYS A 190 -14.17 14.77 2.71
CA LYS A 190 -12.73 14.49 2.81
C LYS A 190 -12.09 15.17 4.02
N VAL A 191 -12.44 16.42 4.28
CA VAL A 191 -11.94 17.16 5.45
C VAL A 191 -12.42 16.50 6.73
N ILE A 192 -13.69 16.12 6.81
CA ILE A 192 -14.25 15.39 7.96
C ILE A 192 -13.49 14.08 8.16
N LEU A 193 -13.35 13.25 7.11
CA LEU A 193 -12.60 11.98 7.21
C LEU A 193 -11.15 12.20 7.65
N MET A 194 -10.47 13.21 7.11
CA MET A 194 -9.10 13.54 7.51
C MET A 194 -9.03 13.92 8.99
N LEU A 195 -9.93 14.79 9.46
CA LEU A 195 -10.00 15.19 10.87
C LEU A 195 -10.36 14.00 11.76
N THR A 196 -11.30 13.15 11.36
CA THR A 196 -11.66 11.94 12.09
C THR A 196 -10.45 11.03 12.27
N VAL A 197 -9.65 10.80 11.22
CA VAL A 197 -8.45 9.97 11.34
C VAL A 197 -7.40 10.61 12.26
N LEU A 198 -7.19 11.93 12.18
CA LEU A 198 -6.29 12.62 13.10
C LEU A 198 -6.77 12.55 14.56
N THR A 199 -8.07 12.67 14.79
CA THR A 199 -8.66 12.49 16.12
C THR A 199 -8.49 11.05 16.60
N LEU A 200 -8.72 10.04 15.75
CA LEU A 200 -8.51 8.64 16.11
C LEU A 200 -7.06 8.36 16.47
N ILE A 201 -6.10 8.92 15.72
CA ILE A 201 -4.67 8.86 16.08
C ILE A 201 -4.46 9.46 17.47
N TYR A 202 -4.96 10.68 17.70
CA TYR A 202 -4.81 11.35 18.98
C TYR A 202 -5.38 10.53 20.15
N LEU A 203 -6.56 9.94 19.98
CA LEU A 203 -7.19 9.09 21.00
C LEU A 203 -6.45 7.76 21.23
N SER A 204 -5.75 7.25 20.20
CA SER A 204 -5.02 5.98 20.24
C SER A 204 -3.57 6.12 20.72
N ILE A 205 -3.02 7.34 20.81
CA ILE A 205 -1.59 7.57 21.14
C ILE A 205 -1.22 7.07 22.55
N ASP A 206 -2.14 7.20 23.51
CA ASP A 206 -1.91 6.79 24.89
C ASP A 206 -2.48 5.39 25.19
N ASP A 207 -3.60 5.03 24.55
CA ASP A 207 -4.18 3.69 24.64
C ASP A 207 -4.84 3.29 23.30
N PRO A 208 -4.26 2.32 22.56
CA PRO A 208 -4.81 1.86 21.28
C PRO A 208 -6.13 1.08 21.41
N ARG A 209 -6.53 0.74 22.64
CA ARG A 209 -7.80 0.04 22.94
C ARG A 209 -8.97 1.00 23.12
N ASN A 210 -8.71 2.30 23.08
CA ASN A 210 -9.70 3.34 23.24
C ASN A 210 -10.55 3.46 21.96
N THR A 211 -11.47 2.51 21.76
CA THR A 211 -12.40 2.42 20.61
C THR A 211 -13.66 3.27 20.80
#